data_AF-A0A6F8XUX8-F1
#
_entry.id   AF-A0A6F8XUX8-F1
#
_cell.length_a   1.000
_cell.length_b   1.000
_cell.length_c   1.000
_cell.angle_alpha   90.00
_cell.angle_beta   90.00
_cell.angle_gamma   90.00
#
_symmetry.space_group_name_H-M   'P 1'
#
loop_
_entity.id
_entity.type
_entity.pdbx_description
1 polymer ?
#
loop_
_entity_poly.entity_id
_entity_poly.type
_entity_poly.pdbx_seq_one_letter_code
_entity_poly.pdbx_strand_id
1 'polypeptide(L)'
;MVRVLSRIIDYRELVEQACRAIRADPRLGPALGIARATARDPLKAALTMLVGETLARRAERAVAGFVAFVGPHRLTSDEYDRLAHYVLSAALARQVGPDRLILIGTTLTSVRAAVLPGQPRR
;
A
#
# COMPACT_ATOMS: atom_id res chain seq x y z
N MET A 1 6.77 -12.45 34.54
CA MET A 1 7.62 -11.54 33.76
C MET A 1 7.41 -11.85 32.28
N VAL A 2 6.42 -11.20 31.65
CA VAL A 2 6.04 -11.49 30.25
C VAL A 2 7.05 -10.80 29.34
N ARG A 3 7.94 -11.57 28.71
CA ARG A 3 8.79 -11.10 27.61
C ARG A 3 7.88 -10.72 26.45
N VAL A 4 7.61 -9.43 26.30
CA VAL A 4 7.07 -8.88 25.05
C VAL A 4 8.20 -8.98 24.03
N LEU A 5 8.25 -10.13 23.34
CA LEU A 5 9.02 -10.25 22.13
C LEU A 5 8.40 -9.26 21.15
N SER A 6 9.03 -8.09 21.00
CA SER A 6 8.80 -7.18 19.89
C SER A 6 9.01 -7.99 18.61
N ARG A 7 7.94 -8.63 18.11
CA ARG A 7 7.88 -9.17 16.76
C ARG A 7 8.20 -7.99 15.86
N ILE A 8 9.43 -7.95 15.34
CA ILE A 8 9.74 -7.21 14.15
C ILE A 8 8.75 -7.77 13.14
N ILE A 9 7.68 -7.01 12.87
CA ILE A 9 6.68 -7.43 11.91
C ILE A 9 7.41 -7.44 10.59
N ASP A 10 7.57 -8.63 10.03
CA ASP A 10 8.12 -8.79 8.71
C ASP A 10 7.07 -8.29 7.70
N TYR A 11 7.20 -7.01 7.35
CA TYR A 11 6.30 -6.35 6.41
C TYR A 11 6.48 -6.91 4.99
N ARG A 12 7.47 -7.78 4.74
CA ARG A 12 7.61 -8.50 3.47
C ARG A 12 6.40 -9.37 3.19
N GLU A 13 5.91 -10.11 4.19
CA GLU A 13 4.72 -10.97 4.04
C GLU A 13 3.44 -10.14 3.81
N LEU A 14 3.35 -8.96 4.42
CA LEU A 14 2.28 -8.00 4.15
C LEU A 14 2.32 -7.56 2.69
N VAL A 15 3.49 -7.14 2.19
CA VAL A 15 3.68 -6.68 0.82
C VAL A 15 3.35 -7.79 -0.18
N GLU A 16 3.81 -9.03 0.08
CA GLU A 16 3.52 -10.19 -0.76
C GLU A 16 2.02 -10.50 -0.81
N GLN A 17 1.33 -10.42 0.32
CA GLN A 17 -0.11 -10.62 0.38
C GLN A 17 -0.85 -9.51 -0.38
N ALA A 18 -0.49 -8.25 -0.18
CA ALA A 18 -1.09 -7.12 -0.89
C ALA A 18 -0.85 -7.22 -2.41
N CYS A 19 0.36 -7.57 -2.84
CA CYS A 19 0.69 -7.76 -4.26
C CYS A 19 -0.17 -8.86 -4.89
N ARG A 20 -0.34 -9.99 -4.20
CA ARG A 20 -1.19 -11.09 -4.67
C ARG A 20 -2.64 -10.65 -4.83
N ALA A 21 -3.19 -9.95 -3.84
CA ALA A 21 -4.57 -9.48 -3.89
C ALA A 21 -4.79 -8.44 -5.01
N ILE A 22 -3.88 -7.47 -5.16
CA ILE A 22 -3.97 -6.44 -6.21
C ILE A 22 -3.89 -7.06 -7.62
N ARG A 23 -3.03 -8.06 -7.83
CA ARG A 23 -2.93 -8.76 -9.13
C ARG A 23 -4.12 -9.66 -9.42
N ALA A 24 -4.75 -10.19 -8.39
CA ALA A 24 -5.94 -11.02 -8.52
C ALA A 24 -7.20 -10.19 -8.78
N ASP A 25 -7.19 -8.88 -8.49
CA ASP A 25 -8.31 -8.00 -8.77
C ASP A 25 -8.39 -7.72 -10.30
N PRO A 26 -9.52 -8.06 -10.95
CA PRO A 26 -9.68 -7.94 -12.39
C PRO A 26 -9.71 -6.48 -12.89
N ARG A 27 -9.87 -5.50 -12.00
CA ARG A 27 -9.86 -4.06 -12.32
C ARG A 27 -8.49 -3.45 -12.07
N LEU A 28 -7.82 -3.80 -10.96
CA LEU A 28 -6.53 -3.19 -10.61
C LEU A 28 -5.38 -3.66 -11.48
N GLY A 29 -5.36 -4.94 -11.85
CA GLY A 29 -4.30 -5.50 -12.71
C GLY A 29 -4.13 -4.71 -14.01
N PRO A 30 -5.20 -4.55 -14.81
CA PRO A 30 -5.20 -3.72 -16.02
C PRO A 30 -4.94 -2.24 -15.76
N ALA A 31 -5.57 -1.64 -14.74
CA ALA A 31 -5.43 -0.22 -14.45
C ALA A 31 -3.97 0.17 -14.12
N LEU A 32 -3.27 -0.70 -13.39
CA LEU A 32 -1.86 -0.52 -13.03
C LEU A 32 -0.88 -1.10 -14.06
N GLY A 33 -1.36 -1.64 -15.18
CA GLY A 33 -0.49 -2.24 -16.21
C GLY A 33 0.35 -3.42 -15.72
N ILE A 34 -0.10 -4.17 -14.71
CA ILE A 34 0.64 -5.26 -14.05
C ILE A 34 0.02 -6.61 -14.41
N ALA A 35 0.36 -7.11 -15.60
CA ALA A 35 -0.22 -8.34 -16.13
C ALA A 35 0.33 -9.64 -15.53
N ARG A 36 1.52 -9.63 -14.89
CA ARG A 36 2.11 -10.73 -14.08
C ARG A 36 3.44 -10.28 -13.47
N ALA A 37 3.90 -10.97 -12.41
CA ALA A 37 5.20 -10.68 -11.81
C ALA A 37 6.34 -10.92 -12.82
N THR A 38 7.11 -9.88 -13.11
CA THR A 38 8.34 -9.96 -13.91
C THR A 38 9.56 -9.78 -13.00
N ALA A 39 10.78 -10.01 -13.51
CA ALA A 39 12.02 -9.83 -12.74
C ALA A 39 12.17 -8.41 -12.14
N ARG A 40 11.52 -7.41 -12.73
CA ARG A 40 11.29 -6.09 -12.13
C ARG A 40 9.83 -5.99 -11.74
N ASP A 41 9.55 -6.11 -10.44
CA ASP A 41 8.19 -6.04 -9.91
C ASP A 41 7.92 -4.63 -9.35
N PRO A 42 7.42 -3.68 -10.18
CA PRO A 42 7.25 -2.29 -9.77
C PRO A 42 6.21 -2.15 -8.66
N LEU A 43 5.15 -2.99 -8.67
CA LEU A 43 4.15 -3.01 -7.60
C LEU A 43 4.80 -3.39 -6.27
N LYS A 44 5.55 -4.48 -6.25
CA LYS A 44 6.22 -4.94 -5.02
C LYS A 44 7.24 -3.93 -4.52
N ALA A 45 8.01 -3.31 -5.41
CA ALA A 45 8.95 -2.26 -5.05
C ALA A 45 8.23 -1.03 -4.45
N ALA A 46 7.15 -0.57 -5.09
CA ALA A 46 6.36 0.57 -4.63
C ALA A 46 5.72 0.30 -3.26
N LEU A 47 5.13 -0.88 -3.05
CA LEU A 47 4.53 -1.25 -1.76
C LEU A 47 5.59 -1.45 -0.67
N THR A 48 6.74 -2.03 -1.00
CA THR A 48 7.86 -2.15 -0.05
C THR A 48 8.33 -0.78 0.40
N MET A 49 8.46 0.16 -0.53
CA MET A 49 8.85 1.54 -0.22
C MET A 49 7.78 2.26 0.61
N LEU A 50 6.51 2.19 0.20
CA LEU A 50 5.39 2.78 0.92
C LEU A 50 5.37 2.30 2.38
N VAL A 51 5.31 0.98 2.58
CA VAL A 51 5.21 0.41 3.93
C VAL A 51 6.50 0.63 4.72
N GLY A 52 7.67 0.43 4.12
CA GLY A 52 8.96 0.60 4.78
C GLY A 52 9.19 2.05 5.25
N GLU A 53 8.99 3.03 4.38
CA GLU A 53 9.18 4.45 4.72
C GLU A 53 8.08 4.95 5.69
N THR A 54 6.83 4.50 5.53
CA THR A 54 5.76 4.81 6.51
C THR A 54 6.12 4.30 7.91
N LEU A 55 6.57 3.05 8.02
CA LEU A 55 6.94 2.46 9.31
C LEU A 55 8.23 3.05 9.89
N ALA A 56 9.12 3.56 9.04
CA ALA A 56 10.27 4.36 9.42
C ALA A 56 9.93 5.83 9.77
N ARG A 57 8.63 6.18 9.83
CA ARG A 57 8.12 7.54 10.09
C ARG A 57 8.57 8.60 9.08
N ARG A 58 8.82 8.19 7.83
CA ARG A 58 9.19 9.06 6.70
C ARG A 58 8.04 9.16 5.71
N ALA A 59 6.89 9.63 6.21
CA ALA A 59 5.63 9.63 5.47
C ALA A 59 5.72 10.40 4.15
N GLU A 60 6.41 11.54 4.11
CA GLU A 60 6.57 12.33 2.88
C GLU A 60 7.27 11.55 1.77
N ARG A 61 8.33 10.80 2.11
CA ARG A 61 9.05 9.95 1.15
C ARG A 61 8.21 8.77 0.69
N ALA A 62 7.45 8.16 1.61
CA ALA A 62 6.50 7.11 1.29
C ALA A 62 5.41 7.60 0.31
N VAL A 63 4.84 8.79 0.57
CA VAL A 63 3.84 9.42 -0.28
C VAL A 63 4.42 9.74 -1.64
N ALA A 64 5.54 10.46 -1.70
CA ALA A 64 6.15 10.88 -2.97
C ALA A 64 6.48 9.68 -3.87
N GLY A 65 7.11 8.65 -3.30
CA GLY A 65 7.48 7.47 -4.08
C GLY A 65 6.29 6.60 -4.49
N PHE A 66 5.25 6.52 -3.67
CA PHE A 66 4.04 5.77 -4.06
C PHE A 66 3.21 6.56 -5.08
N VAL A 67 3.12 7.89 -4.98
CA VAL A 67 2.53 8.77 -5.99
C VAL A 67 3.26 8.62 -7.33
N ALA A 68 4.59 8.55 -7.33
CA ALA A 68 5.36 8.33 -8.56
C ALA A 68 5.02 6.99 -9.25
N PHE A 69 4.60 5.98 -8.49
CA PHE A 69 4.11 4.72 -9.03
C PHE A 69 2.66 4.83 -9.51
N VAL A 70 1.70 5.22 -8.66
CA VAL A 70 0.27 5.19 -9.01
C VAL A 70 -0.20 6.34 -9.90
N GLY A 71 0.48 7.49 -9.87
CA GLY A 71 0.08 8.71 -10.58
C GLY A 71 -0.05 8.54 -12.10
N PRO A 72 0.93 7.93 -12.80
CA PRO A 72 0.83 7.68 -14.23
C PRO A 72 -0.35 6.81 -14.65
N HIS A 73 -0.87 5.96 -13.75
CA HIS A 73 -1.93 5.00 -14.04
C HIS A 73 -3.35 5.60 -14.00
N ARG A 74 -3.51 6.84 -13.53
CA ARG A 74 -4.80 7.56 -13.50
C ARG A 74 -5.96 6.70 -12.96
N LEU A 75 -5.72 6.04 -11.84
CA LEU A 75 -6.74 5.22 -11.16
C LEU A 75 -7.99 6.04 -10.90
N THR A 76 -9.16 5.43 -10.99
CA THR A 76 -10.42 5.98 -10.48
C THR A 76 -10.44 5.98 -8.95
N SER A 77 -11.39 6.70 -8.34
CA SER A 77 -11.61 6.62 -6.89
C SER A 77 -11.77 5.18 -6.42
N ASP A 78 -12.64 4.42 -7.09
CA ASP A 78 -12.97 3.05 -6.70
C ASP A 78 -11.75 2.12 -6.82
N GLU A 79 -10.91 2.29 -7.84
CA GLU A 79 -9.68 1.52 -8.00
C GLU A 79 -8.65 1.89 -6.92
N TYR A 80 -8.51 3.18 -6.62
CA TYR A 80 -7.64 3.60 -5.53
C TYR A 80 -8.11 3.02 -4.19
N ASP A 81 -9.40 3.07 -3.91
CA ASP A 81 -9.96 2.60 -2.64
C ASP A 81 -9.82 1.07 -2.50
N ARG A 82 -9.95 0.31 -3.59
CA ARG A 82 -9.63 -1.14 -3.62
C ARG A 82 -8.16 -1.40 -3.35
N LEU A 83 -7.26 -0.64 -3.95
CA LEU A 83 -5.83 -0.76 -3.70
C LEU A 83 -5.52 -0.53 -2.22
N ALA A 84 -6.04 0.56 -1.65
CA ALA A 84 -5.86 0.88 -0.24
C ALA A 84 -6.47 -0.21 0.67
N HIS A 85 -7.64 -0.73 0.32
CA HIS A 85 -8.28 -1.84 1.01
C HIS A 85 -7.40 -3.09 1.05
N TYR A 86 -6.76 -3.48 -0.06
CA TYR A 86 -5.87 -4.64 -0.08
C TYR A 86 -4.62 -4.46 0.77
N VAL A 87 -4.03 -3.26 0.78
CA VAL A 87 -2.87 -2.95 1.63
C VAL A 87 -3.25 -3.02 3.12
N LEU A 88 -4.37 -2.40 3.51
CA LEU A 88 -4.84 -2.40 4.90
C LEU A 88 -5.30 -3.80 5.35
N SER A 89 -5.96 -4.55 4.49
CA SER A 89 -6.38 -5.93 4.78
C SER A 89 -5.18 -6.86 4.95
N ALA A 90 -4.13 -6.69 4.13
CA ALA A 90 -2.87 -7.42 4.32
C ALA A 90 -2.21 -7.05 5.65
N ALA A 91 -2.20 -5.77 6.02
CA ALA A 91 -1.67 -5.31 7.29
C ALA A 91 -2.44 -5.91 8.49
N LEU A 92 -3.77 -5.91 8.43
CA LEU A 92 -4.63 -6.54 9.44
C LEU A 92 -4.38 -8.05 9.53
N ALA A 93 -4.32 -8.75 8.40
CA ALA A 93 -4.07 -10.19 8.34
C ALA A 93 -2.67 -10.58 8.85
N ARG A 94 -1.74 -9.64 8.92
CA ARG A 94 -0.40 -9.81 9.50
C ARG A 94 -0.29 -9.29 10.93
N GLN A 95 -1.42 -8.97 11.57
CA GLN A 95 -1.49 -8.50 12.95
C GLN A 95 -0.62 -7.25 13.17
N VAL A 96 -0.59 -6.35 12.18
CA VAL A 96 0.02 -5.04 12.33
C VAL A 96 -0.71 -4.29 13.45
N GLY A 97 0.04 -3.83 14.45
CA GLY A 97 -0.54 -3.10 15.58
C GLY A 97 -1.30 -1.84 15.14
N PRO A 98 -2.28 -1.39 15.94
CA PRO A 98 -3.21 -0.32 15.58
C PRO A 98 -2.48 0.97 15.18
N ASP A 99 -1.43 1.37 15.88
CA ASP A 99 -0.65 2.57 15.55
C ASP A 99 -0.05 2.52 14.14
N ARG A 100 0.47 1.35 13.76
CA ARG A 100 1.08 1.14 12.44
C ARG A 100 0.02 1.07 11.34
N LEU A 101 -1.15 0.50 11.62
CA LEU A 101 -2.29 0.53 10.70
C LEU A 101 -2.76 1.96 10.44
N ILE A 102 -2.84 2.78 11.50
CA ILE A 102 -3.18 4.20 11.38
C ILE A 102 -2.15 4.92 10.50
N LEU A 103 -0.85 4.71 10.73
CA LEU A 103 0.21 5.31 9.89
C LEU A 103 0.10 4.91 8.41
N ILE A 104 -0.19 3.64 8.12
CA ILE A 104 -0.38 3.17 6.74
C ILE A 104 -1.63 3.83 6.13
N GLY A 105 -2.73 3.88 6.87
CA GLY A 105 -3.99 4.49 6.41
C GLY A 105 -3.88 5.99 6.17
N THR A 106 -3.17 6.74 7.03
CA THR A 106 -2.93 8.17 6.82
C THR A 106 -2.01 8.41 5.63
N THR A 107 -0.97 7.60 5.46
CA THR A 107 -0.09 7.69 4.27
C THR A 107 -0.87 7.46 2.97
N LEU A 108 -1.72 6.41 2.93
CA LEU A 108 -2.60 6.15 1.79
C LEU A 108 -3.58 7.30 1.55
N THR A 109 -4.12 7.90 2.62
CA THR A 109 -4.96 9.10 2.50
C THR A 109 -4.22 10.26 1.83
N SER A 110 -2.97 10.51 2.22
CA SER A 110 -2.15 11.57 1.62
C SER A 110 -1.81 11.29 0.16
N VAL A 111 -1.50 10.04 -0.18
CA VAL A 111 -1.32 9.64 -1.59
C VAL A 111 -2.60 9.90 -2.37
N ARG A 112 -3.76 9.49 -1.86
CA ARG A 112 -5.06 9.73 -2.49
C ARG A 112 -5.26 11.21 -2.81
N ALA A 113 -5.01 12.08 -1.82
CA ALA A 113 -5.16 13.53 -2.00
C ALA A 113 -4.26 14.07 -3.12
N ALA A 114 -3.08 13.48 -3.31
CA ALA A 114 -2.15 13.86 -4.37
C ALA A 114 -2.55 13.33 -5.76
N VAL A 115 -3.10 12.11 -5.86
CA VAL A 115 -3.46 11.51 -7.16
C VAL A 115 -4.90 11.76 -7.61
N LEU A 116 -5.80 12.08 -6.69
CA LEU A 116 -7.23 12.31 -6.92
C LEU A 116 -7.69 13.64 -6.30
N PRO A 117 -7.14 14.78 -6.75
CA PRO A 117 -7.56 16.08 -6.23
C PRO A 117 -9.03 16.33 -6.57
N GLY A 118 -9.82 16.70 -5.55
CA GLY A 118 -11.22 17.14 -5.73
C GLY A 118 -12.29 16.05 -5.79
N GLN A 119 -11.96 14.77 -5.57
CA GLN A 119 -12.98 13.72 -5.47
C GLN A 119 -13.34 13.42 -3.99
N PRO A 120 -14.60 13.66 -3.56
CA PRO A 120 -15.02 13.38 -2.20
C PRO A 120 -14.95 11.87 -1.90
N ARG A 121 -14.68 11.53 -0.63
CA ARG A 121 -14.88 10.16 -0.13
C ARG A 121 -16.38 9.88 -0.21
N ARG A 122 -16.77 8.90 -1.03
CA ARG A 122 -18.16 8.41 -1.07
C ARG A 122 -18.47 7.60 0.18
#